data_AF-A0A2M7XQM6-F1
#
_entry.id   AF-A0A2M7XQM6-F1
#
_cell.length_a   1.000
_cell.length_b   1.000
_cell.length_c   1.000
_cell.angle_alpha   90.00
_cell.angle_beta   90.00
_cell.angle_gamma   90.00
#
_symmetry.space_group_name_H-M   'P 1'
#
loop_
_entity.id
_entity.type
_entity.pdbx_description
1 polymer ?
#
loop_
_entity_poly.entity_id
_entity_poly.type
_entity_poly.pdbx_seq_one_letter_code
_entity_poly.pdbx_strand_id
1 'polypeptide(L)'
;MIGSALGQVRIKDITTIENAMQIPLVGYGLVVGLDGTGDRSSGNRGAVFTVQTISNMLERFGITVPKDYLRTRNAAAAMITARTTSFGRVGSSFDVTVSSLGDATSLEGGVLLTTPLLSIEGKYFGQAQGPVTIGGFNIQTDAGEKIRKNHALVGRVPGGGILEAEVPHQEFSLDQPIRLLLSEADFITASRIA
;
A
#
# COMPACT_ATOMS: atom_id res chain seq x y z
N MET A 1 -26.30 -10.94 44.06
CA MET A 1 -25.56 -11.90 43.23
C MET A 1 -25.34 -11.29 41.87
N ILE A 2 -24.14 -10.75 41.60
CA ILE A 2 -23.77 -10.30 40.26
C ILE A 2 -23.16 -11.55 39.61
N GLY A 3 -23.87 -12.14 38.66
CA GLY A 3 -23.40 -13.35 37.97
C GLY A 3 -22.11 -13.02 37.22
N SER A 4 -21.01 -13.69 37.56
CA SER A 4 -19.84 -13.73 36.69
C SER A 4 -20.29 -14.28 35.35
N ALA A 5 -20.32 -13.43 34.32
CA ALA A 5 -20.39 -13.91 32.96
C ALA A 5 -19.11 -14.70 32.71
N LEU A 6 -19.20 -16.04 32.70
CA LEU A 6 -18.11 -16.92 32.28
C LEU A 6 -17.99 -16.83 30.76
N GLY A 7 -17.49 -15.70 30.28
CA GLY A 7 -17.12 -15.53 28.89
C GLY A 7 -15.87 -16.37 28.62
N GLN A 8 -15.99 -17.42 27.82
CA GLN A 8 -14.83 -18.14 27.32
C GLN A 8 -14.11 -17.25 26.30
N VAL A 9 -12.92 -16.76 26.66
CA VAL A 9 -12.08 -15.95 25.78
C VAL A 9 -10.96 -16.84 25.24
N ARG A 10 -10.74 -16.83 23.92
CA ARG A 10 -9.64 -17.59 23.32
C ARG A 10 -8.36 -16.81 23.53
N ILE A 11 -7.26 -17.48 23.88
CA ILE A 11 -5.95 -16.84 24.08
C ILE A 11 -5.55 -16.00 22.86
N LYS A 12 -5.81 -16.50 21.63
CA LYS A 12 -5.55 -15.77 20.37
C LYS A 12 -6.34 -14.46 20.18
N ASP A 13 -7.41 -14.25 20.93
CA ASP A 13 -8.22 -13.02 20.85
C ASP A 13 -7.69 -11.92 21.79
N ILE A 14 -6.87 -12.29 22.78
CA ILE A 14 -6.28 -11.38 23.79
C ILE A 14 -4.75 -11.37 23.76
N THR A 15 -4.14 -12.07 22.81
CA THR A 15 -2.69 -12.11 22.63
C THR A 15 -2.30 -11.98 21.17
N THR A 16 -1.09 -11.48 20.94
CA THR A 16 -0.37 -11.54 19.68
C THR A 16 0.94 -12.29 19.89
N ILE A 17 1.51 -12.84 18.82
CA ILE A 17 2.81 -13.51 18.88
C ILE A 17 3.90 -12.43 18.76
N GLU A 18 4.95 -12.50 19.60
CA GLU A 18 6.07 -11.53 19.63
C GLU A 18 6.66 -11.23 18.25
N ASN A 19 6.76 -12.28 17.44
CA ASN A 19 7.35 -12.29 16.12
C ASN A 19 6.39 -11.92 14.98
N ALA A 20 5.17 -11.45 15.29
CA ALA A 20 4.16 -11.09 14.27
C ALA A 20 4.31 -9.67 13.70
N MET A 21 5.40 -8.97 14.03
CA MET A 21 5.60 -7.57 13.66
C MET A 21 5.64 -7.37 12.15
N GLN A 22 4.86 -6.39 11.68
CA GLN A 22 4.83 -5.98 10.29
C GLN A 22 5.65 -4.72 10.09
N ILE A 23 6.47 -4.70 9.05
CA ILE A 23 7.29 -3.55 8.69
C ILE A 23 6.47 -2.66 7.74
N PRO A 24 6.31 -1.36 8.03
CA PRO A 24 5.68 -0.43 7.10
C PRO A 24 6.60 -0.21 5.90
N LEU A 25 6.02 -0.25 4.71
CA LEU A 25 6.71 -0.08 3.45
C LEU A 25 6.17 1.13 2.70
N VAL A 26 7.05 1.83 2.00
CA VAL A 26 6.76 2.95 1.13
C VAL A 26 7.41 2.74 -0.24
N GLY A 27 6.74 3.18 -1.29
CA GLY A 27 7.25 3.17 -2.64
C GLY A 27 6.85 4.43 -3.38
N TYR A 28 7.63 4.78 -4.39
CA TYR A 28 7.34 5.85 -5.31
C TYR A 28 7.22 5.27 -6.72
N GLY A 29 6.04 5.38 -7.31
CA GLY A 29 5.69 4.68 -8.54
C GLY A 29 4.90 5.52 -9.51
N LEU A 30 4.51 4.88 -10.61
CA LEU A 30 3.71 5.49 -11.66
C LEU A 30 2.45 4.66 -11.91
N VAL A 31 1.30 5.31 -11.90
CA VAL A 31 0.04 4.75 -12.38
C VAL A 31 -0.15 5.20 -13.82
N VAL A 32 -0.47 4.28 -14.74
CA VAL A 32 -0.68 4.55 -16.17
C VAL A 32 -2.02 4.03 -16.64
N GLY A 33 -2.44 4.41 -17.85
CA GLY A 33 -3.72 3.99 -18.41
C GLY A 33 -4.90 4.83 -17.91
N LEU A 34 -4.63 6.00 -17.34
CA LEU A 34 -5.64 6.94 -16.90
C LEU A 34 -6.29 7.61 -18.12
N ASP A 35 -7.62 7.77 -18.12
CA ASP A 35 -8.38 8.36 -19.23
C ASP A 35 -8.37 9.89 -19.17
N GLY A 36 -7.20 10.50 -19.36
CA GLY A 36 -7.04 11.95 -19.26
C GLY A 36 -7.18 12.53 -17.85
N THR A 37 -7.33 11.68 -16.82
CA THR A 37 -7.46 12.07 -15.41
C THR A 37 -6.12 12.14 -14.68
N GLY A 38 -5.02 11.78 -15.31
CA GLY A 38 -3.66 11.85 -14.76
C GLY A 38 -3.13 13.28 -14.60
N ASP A 39 -1.86 13.36 -14.23
CA ASP A 39 -1.18 14.60 -13.89
C ASP A 39 -1.08 15.55 -15.10
N ARG A 40 -1.07 16.86 -14.87
CA ARG A 40 -0.88 17.86 -15.91
C ARG A 40 0.60 18.11 -16.17
N SER A 41 0.96 18.06 -17.45
CA SER A 41 2.35 18.25 -17.92
C SER A 41 2.81 19.71 -17.95
N SER A 42 1.90 20.68 -17.78
CA SER A 42 2.18 22.10 -18.09
C SER A 42 1.68 23.06 -17.01
N GLY A 43 2.60 23.89 -16.52
CA GLY A 43 2.37 25.05 -15.67
C GLY A 43 3.44 25.22 -14.58
N ASN A 44 3.66 26.44 -14.09
CA ASN A 44 4.53 26.77 -12.93
C ASN A 44 4.07 26.12 -11.58
N ARG A 45 3.17 25.12 -11.65
CA ARG A 45 2.55 24.34 -10.58
C ARG A 45 2.31 22.86 -10.98
N GLY A 46 2.81 22.41 -12.15
CA GLY A 46 2.58 21.06 -12.69
C GLY A 46 3.49 19.99 -12.08
N ALA A 47 3.14 18.72 -12.30
CA ALA A 47 3.80 17.56 -11.68
C ALA A 47 5.18 17.26 -12.28
N VAL A 48 6.18 18.08 -11.94
CA VAL A 48 7.61 17.89 -12.33
C VAL A 48 8.09 16.47 -12.02
N PHE A 49 7.61 15.91 -10.90
CA PHE A 49 7.95 14.56 -10.46
C PHE A 49 7.45 13.48 -11.43
N THR A 50 6.27 13.63 -12.04
CA THR A 50 5.68 12.65 -12.96
C THR A 50 6.43 12.61 -14.28
N VAL A 51 6.76 13.77 -14.84
CA VAL A 51 7.58 13.90 -16.06
C VAL A 51 8.96 13.28 -15.83
N GLN A 52 9.59 13.56 -14.69
CA GLN A 52 10.89 12.99 -14.35
C GLN A 52 10.83 11.47 -14.19
N THR A 53 9.78 10.95 -13.56
CA THR A 53 9.58 9.50 -13.35
C THR A 53 9.40 8.76 -14.67
N ILE A 54 8.60 9.31 -15.58
CA ILE A 54 8.42 8.75 -16.92
C ILE A 54 9.76 8.79 -17.69
N SER A 55 10.50 9.90 -17.64
CA SER A 55 11.83 10.01 -18.27
C SER A 55 12.78 8.94 -17.75
N ASN A 56 12.94 8.84 -16.43
CA ASN A 56 13.82 7.86 -15.79
C ASN A 56 13.43 6.41 -16.13
N MET A 57 12.13 6.13 -16.25
CA MET A 57 11.65 4.81 -16.63
C MET A 57 11.99 4.50 -18.09
N LEU A 58 11.67 5.40 -19.01
CA LEU A 58 11.95 5.23 -20.44
C LEU A 58 13.45 5.08 -20.70
N GLU A 59 14.28 5.84 -19.97
CA GLU A 59 15.74 5.72 -20.02
C GLU A 59 16.24 4.32 -19.62
N ARG A 60 15.60 3.66 -18.63
CA ARG A 60 15.92 2.26 -18.27
C ARG A 60 15.60 1.26 -19.39
N PHE A 61 14.68 1.62 -20.30
CA PHE A 61 14.38 0.85 -21.51
C PHE A 61 15.20 1.31 -22.73
N GLY A 62 16.18 2.20 -22.55
CA GLY A 62 17.00 2.73 -23.65
C GLY A 62 16.27 3.74 -24.53
N ILE A 63 15.14 4.29 -24.06
CA ILE A 63 14.33 5.26 -24.80
C ILE A 63 14.55 6.65 -24.21
N THR A 64 15.09 7.57 -25.01
CA THR A 64 15.24 8.97 -24.61
C THR A 64 14.17 9.81 -25.27
N VAL A 65 13.29 10.41 -24.47
CA VAL A 65 12.23 11.31 -24.94
C VAL A 65 12.46 12.69 -24.33
N PRO A 66 12.50 13.79 -25.11
CA PRO A 66 12.58 15.12 -24.53
C PRO A 66 11.33 15.39 -23.69
N LYS A 67 11.52 15.92 -22.48
CA LYS A 67 10.48 16.07 -21.47
C LYS A 67 9.23 16.81 -21.95
N ASP A 68 9.40 17.76 -22.87
CA ASP A 68 8.32 18.56 -23.45
C ASP A 68 7.33 17.74 -24.32
N TYR A 69 7.73 16.56 -24.79
CA TYR A 69 6.87 15.66 -25.56
C TYR A 69 6.09 14.66 -24.68
N LEU A 70 6.38 14.59 -23.38
CA LEU A 70 5.73 13.64 -22.48
C LEU A 70 4.34 14.12 -22.09
N ARG A 71 3.31 13.50 -22.68
CA ARG A 71 1.91 13.74 -22.29
C ARG A 71 1.57 12.98 -21.01
N THR A 72 1.56 13.67 -19.88
CA THR A 72 1.32 13.06 -18.56
C THR A 72 -0.16 12.81 -18.24
N ARG A 73 -1.13 13.29 -19.02
CA ARG A 73 -2.55 13.17 -18.66
C ARG A 73 -3.08 11.73 -18.57
N ASN A 74 -2.33 10.76 -19.08
CA ASN A 74 -2.65 9.33 -18.96
C ASN A 74 -1.80 8.61 -17.91
N ALA A 75 -1.04 9.35 -17.11
CA ALA A 75 -0.18 8.83 -16.06
C ALA A 75 -0.23 9.72 -14.81
N ALA A 76 0.02 9.13 -13.65
CA ALA A 76 0.11 9.86 -12.40
C ALA A 76 1.29 9.34 -11.57
N ALA A 77 2.08 10.26 -11.00
CA ALA A 77 3.01 9.89 -9.94
C ALA A 77 2.21 9.47 -8.72
N ALA A 78 2.58 8.36 -8.10
CA ALA A 78 1.87 7.80 -6.97
C ALA A 78 2.82 7.41 -5.83
N MET A 79 2.34 7.61 -4.61
CA MET A 79 2.91 7.05 -3.40
C MET A 79 2.21 5.73 -3.08
N ILE A 80 3.02 4.71 -2.86
CA ILE A 80 2.56 3.37 -2.51
C ILE A 80 2.87 3.18 -1.04
N THR A 81 1.88 2.75 -0.27
CA THR A 81 2.07 2.37 1.13
C THR A 81 1.55 0.95 1.35
N ALA A 82 2.29 0.19 2.16
CA ALA A 82 1.96 -1.19 2.47
C ALA A 82 2.54 -1.60 3.82
N ARG A 83 2.23 -2.81 4.24
CA ARG A 83 2.88 -3.47 5.38
C ARG A 83 3.26 -4.87 4.95
N THR A 84 4.41 -5.36 5.39
CA THR A 84 4.78 -6.76 5.18
C THR A 84 3.71 -7.68 5.78
N THR A 85 3.50 -8.86 5.19
CA THR A 85 2.67 -9.88 5.81
C THR A 85 3.26 -10.32 7.14
N SER A 86 2.41 -10.60 8.13
CA SER A 86 2.84 -11.29 9.35
C SER A 86 3.16 -12.74 9.01
N PHE A 87 4.34 -13.22 9.41
CA PHE A 87 4.83 -14.56 9.06
C PHE A 87 4.94 -14.82 7.56
N GLY A 88 5.23 -13.75 6.80
CA GLY A 88 5.44 -13.82 5.36
C GLY A 88 6.72 -14.53 5.00
N ARG A 89 6.64 -15.44 4.04
CA ARG A 89 7.84 -15.94 3.35
C ARG A 89 8.08 -15.14 2.08
N VAL A 90 9.32 -15.12 1.60
CA VAL A 90 9.63 -14.62 0.27
C VAL A 90 8.70 -15.29 -0.77
N GLY A 91 8.12 -14.47 -1.64
CA GLY A 91 7.07 -14.85 -2.59
C GLY A 91 5.64 -14.63 -2.10
N SER A 92 5.43 -14.29 -0.82
CA SER A 92 4.09 -14.00 -0.30
C SER A 92 3.54 -12.70 -0.89
N SER A 93 2.27 -12.71 -1.26
CA SER A 93 1.57 -11.52 -1.75
C SER A 93 0.96 -10.70 -0.62
N PHE A 94 0.88 -9.38 -0.78
CA PHE A 94 0.17 -8.47 0.12
C PHE A 94 -0.53 -7.34 -0.63
N ASP A 95 -1.50 -6.73 0.04
CA ASP A 95 -2.23 -5.58 -0.48
C ASP A 95 -1.41 -4.30 -0.36
N VAL A 96 -1.52 -3.42 -1.35
CA VAL A 96 -0.92 -2.09 -1.29
C VAL A 96 -1.96 -1.00 -1.52
N THR A 97 -1.77 0.13 -0.86
CA THR A 97 -2.55 1.35 -1.09
C THR A 97 -1.76 2.28 -2.00
N VAL A 98 -2.44 2.85 -2.99
CA VAL A 98 -1.85 3.72 -4.01
C VAL A 98 -2.54 5.08 -3.91
N SER A 99 -1.75 6.13 -3.71
CA SER A 99 -2.25 7.50 -3.57
C SER A 99 -1.61 8.38 -4.61
N SER A 100 -2.40 9.16 -5.34
CA SER A 100 -1.87 10.16 -6.26
C SER A 100 -0.99 11.16 -5.49
N LEU A 101 0.21 11.43 -6.01
CA LEU A 101 1.13 12.43 -5.46
C LEU A 101 0.99 13.78 -6.17
N GLY A 102 0.68 13.76 -7.47
CA GLY A 102 0.56 14.94 -8.30
C GLY A 102 -0.82 15.58 -8.29
N ASP A 103 -1.21 16.14 -9.43
CA ASP A 103 -2.45 16.87 -9.64
C ASP A 103 -3.49 16.07 -10.46
N ALA A 104 -3.30 14.75 -10.55
CA ALA A 104 -4.30 13.83 -11.07
C ALA A 104 -5.66 14.05 -10.38
N THR A 105 -6.70 13.80 -11.15
CA THR A 105 -8.11 13.98 -10.75
C THR A 105 -8.81 12.65 -10.46
N SER A 106 -8.25 11.54 -10.93
CA SER A 106 -8.70 10.18 -10.65
C SER A 106 -7.60 9.17 -10.99
N LEU A 107 -7.48 8.11 -10.19
CA LEU A 107 -6.70 6.90 -10.45
C LEU A 107 -7.56 5.75 -11.04
N GLU A 108 -8.85 6.01 -11.29
CA GLU A 108 -9.78 5.05 -11.89
C GLU A 108 -9.28 4.50 -13.23
N GLY A 109 -9.40 3.19 -13.42
CA GLY A 109 -8.93 2.50 -14.63
C GLY A 109 -7.41 2.39 -14.75
N GLY A 110 -6.66 2.96 -13.81
CA GLY A 110 -5.21 2.96 -13.82
C GLY A 110 -4.59 1.62 -13.47
N VAL A 111 -3.35 1.42 -13.91
CA VAL A 111 -2.48 0.31 -13.55
C VAL A 111 -1.22 0.86 -12.89
N LEU A 112 -0.93 0.40 -11.68
CA LEU A 112 0.34 0.65 -11.00
C LEU A 112 1.43 -0.16 -11.70
N LEU A 113 2.45 0.53 -12.21
CA LEU A 113 3.66 -0.11 -12.71
C LEU A 113 4.53 -0.62 -11.57
N THR A 114 5.36 -1.62 -11.88
CA THR A 114 6.28 -2.25 -10.92
C THR A 114 7.05 -1.21 -10.13
N THR A 115 6.76 -1.16 -8.84
CA THR A 115 7.25 -0.14 -7.92
C THR A 115 7.99 -0.82 -6.77
N PRO A 116 9.27 -0.50 -6.54
CA PRO A 116 10.01 -1.03 -5.39
C PRO A 116 9.44 -0.48 -4.08
N LEU A 117 9.44 -1.32 -3.05
CA LEU A 117 8.95 -1.03 -1.71
C LEU A 117 10.09 -1.12 -0.70
N LEU A 118 10.26 -0.04 0.04
CA LEU A 118 11.35 0.20 0.97
C LEU A 118 10.77 0.41 2.37
N SER A 119 11.48 -0.01 3.41
CA SER A 119 11.20 0.45 4.77
C SER A 119 11.53 1.93 4.94
N ILE A 120 11.17 2.52 6.08
CA ILE A 120 11.49 3.93 6.38
C ILE A 120 13.02 4.18 6.45
N GLU A 121 13.79 3.14 6.74
CA GLU A 121 15.26 3.15 6.72
C GLU A 121 15.85 2.96 5.31
N GLY A 122 15.01 2.77 4.28
CA GLY A 122 15.44 2.57 2.89
C GLY A 122 15.84 1.14 2.55
N LYS A 123 15.52 0.16 3.40
CA LYS A 123 15.80 -1.26 3.09
C LYS A 123 14.73 -1.81 2.13
N TYR A 124 15.16 -2.46 1.05
CA TYR A 124 14.27 -3.13 0.10
C TYR A 124 13.61 -4.37 0.71
N PHE A 125 12.29 -4.48 0.55
CA PHE A 125 11.51 -5.64 0.99
C PHE A 125 10.73 -6.33 -0.11
N GLY A 126 10.53 -5.69 -1.25
CA GLY A 126 9.75 -6.25 -2.35
C GLY A 126 9.25 -5.18 -3.29
N GLN A 127 8.28 -5.53 -4.11
CA GLN A 127 7.72 -4.65 -5.12
C GLN A 127 6.21 -4.77 -5.17
N ALA A 128 5.55 -3.77 -5.77
CA ALA A 128 4.13 -3.80 -6.02
C ALA A 128 3.78 -3.38 -7.45
N GLN A 129 2.75 -4.01 -8.00
CA GLN A 129 2.20 -3.72 -9.32
C GLN A 129 0.76 -4.20 -9.44
N GLY A 130 0.05 -3.71 -10.43
CA GLY A 130 -1.26 -4.26 -10.83
C GLY A 130 -2.35 -3.21 -11.01
N PRO A 131 -3.57 -3.66 -11.35
CA PRO A 131 -4.70 -2.77 -11.56
C PRO A 131 -5.10 -2.05 -10.26
N VAL A 132 -5.33 -0.74 -10.35
CA VAL A 132 -5.74 0.09 -9.22
C VAL A 132 -7.25 0.06 -9.10
N THR A 133 -7.74 -0.47 -7.99
CA THR A 133 -9.16 -0.45 -7.64
C THR A 133 -9.41 0.72 -6.70
N ILE A 134 -10.26 1.67 -7.11
CA ILE A 134 -10.69 2.77 -6.25
C ILE A 134 -12.03 2.45 -5.57
N GLY A 135 -12.27 3.05 -4.40
CA GLY A 135 -13.59 3.05 -3.78
C GLY A 135 -14.46 4.18 -4.34
N GLY A 136 -15.78 4.01 -4.41
CA GLY A 136 -16.71 5.07 -4.81
C GLY A 136 -17.07 5.10 -6.29
N PHE A 137 -18.22 5.71 -6.62
CA PHE A 137 -18.72 5.89 -7.98
C PHE A 137 -18.75 7.38 -8.31
N ASN A 138 -18.25 7.75 -9.49
CA ASN A 138 -18.43 9.08 -10.07
C ASN A 138 -19.73 9.10 -10.87
N ILE A 139 -20.88 9.32 -10.23
CA ILE A 139 -22.13 9.56 -10.97
C ILE A 139 -22.28 11.07 -11.17
N GLN A 140 -22.21 11.50 -12.43
CA GLN A 140 -22.63 12.83 -12.83
C GLN A 140 -24.07 12.72 -13.33
N THR A 141 -25.01 13.33 -12.63
CA THR A 141 -26.41 13.38 -13.07
C THR A 141 -26.62 14.59 -14.00
N ASP A 142 -27.53 14.45 -14.97
CA ASP A 142 -27.88 15.48 -15.97
C ASP A 142 -28.44 16.78 -15.35
N ALA A 143 -28.82 16.74 -14.07
CA ALA A 143 -29.35 17.88 -13.33
C ALA A 143 -28.27 18.82 -12.74
N GLY A 144 -26.99 18.62 -13.04
CA GLY A 144 -25.90 19.52 -12.63
C GLY A 144 -25.44 19.37 -11.18
N GLU A 145 -26.02 18.47 -10.39
CA GLU A 145 -25.52 18.13 -9.06
C GLU A 145 -24.37 17.13 -9.16
N LYS A 146 -23.14 17.63 -8.95
CA LYS A 146 -21.95 16.79 -8.78
C LYS A 146 -21.99 16.13 -7.40
N ILE A 147 -22.60 14.96 -7.28
CA ILE A 147 -22.48 14.12 -6.08
C ILE A 147 -21.07 13.49 -6.09
N ARG A 148 -20.09 14.25 -5.58
CA ARG A 148 -18.70 13.78 -5.41
C ARG A 148 -18.61 12.88 -4.18
N LYS A 149 -18.48 11.57 -4.38
CA LYS A 149 -18.07 10.66 -3.30
C LYS A 149 -16.55 10.47 -3.36
N ASN A 150 -15.85 11.09 -2.41
CA ASN A 150 -14.42 11.46 -2.44
C ASN A 150 -13.42 10.30 -2.27
N HIS A 151 -13.25 9.41 -3.26
CA HIS A 151 -12.19 8.39 -3.23
C HIS A 151 -11.50 8.15 -4.58
N ALA A 152 -11.58 9.09 -5.53
CA ALA A 152 -10.97 8.93 -6.85
C ALA A 152 -9.42 8.97 -6.85
N LEU A 153 -8.78 9.56 -5.83
CA LEU A 153 -7.32 9.78 -5.80
C LEU A 153 -6.55 8.73 -4.99
N VAL A 154 -7.26 7.83 -4.32
CA VAL A 154 -6.68 6.76 -3.51
C VAL A 154 -7.31 5.45 -3.95
N GLY A 155 -6.48 4.48 -4.31
CA GLY A 155 -6.90 3.14 -4.67
C GLY A 155 -6.12 2.09 -3.90
N ARG A 156 -6.51 0.84 -4.11
CA ARG A 156 -5.84 -0.35 -3.59
C ARG A 156 -5.47 -1.25 -4.77
N VAL A 157 -4.35 -1.94 -4.65
CA VAL A 157 -4.00 -3.06 -5.53
C VAL A 157 -3.99 -4.33 -4.66
N PRO A 158 -5.11 -5.07 -4.61
CA PRO A 158 -5.21 -6.28 -3.78
C PRO A 158 -4.24 -7.35 -4.29
N GLY A 159 -3.43 -7.91 -3.39
CA GLY A 159 -2.40 -8.91 -3.72
C GLY A 159 -1.32 -8.43 -4.70
N GLY A 160 -1.22 -7.12 -4.95
CA GLY A 160 -0.29 -6.56 -5.93
C GLY A 160 1.14 -6.45 -5.44
N GLY A 161 1.35 -6.48 -4.12
CA GLY A 161 2.67 -6.51 -3.49
C GLY A 161 3.21 -7.93 -3.42
N ILE A 162 4.51 -8.11 -3.67
CA ILE A 162 5.24 -9.37 -3.52
C ILE A 162 6.41 -9.11 -2.57
N LEU A 163 6.52 -9.94 -1.53
CA LEU A 163 7.63 -9.90 -0.59
C LEU A 163 8.85 -10.60 -1.19
N GLU A 164 9.97 -9.90 -1.34
CA GLU A 164 11.20 -10.43 -1.95
C GLU A 164 12.38 -10.49 -0.97
N ALA A 165 12.23 -9.92 0.24
CA ALA A 165 13.21 -10.04 1.31
C ALA A 165 12.59 -10.67 2.55
N GLU A 166 13.40 -11.43 3.28
CA GLU A 166 12.99 -11.98 4.58
C GLU A 166 12.73 -10.86 5.58
N VAL A 167 11.60 -11.00 6.29
CA VAL A 167 11.28 -10.14 7.41
C VAL A 167 11.96 -10.72 8.65
N PRO A 168 12.88 -9.98 9.29
CA PRO A 168 13.60 -10.50 10.44
C PRO A 168 12.66 -10.95 11.55
N HIS A 169 13.03 -12.02 12.24
CA HIS A 169 12.33 -12.52 13.43
C HIS A 169 10.89 -12.95 13.17
N GLN A 170 10.52 -13.37 11.95
CA GLN A 170 9.20 -13.97 11.67
C GLN A 170 9.22 -15.50 11.59
N GLU A 171 10.34 -16.14 11.95
CA GLU A 171 10.47 -17.60 11.89
C GLU A 171 9.82 -18.28 13.10
N PHE A 172 9.11 -19.37 12.83
CA PHE A 172 8.70 -20.32 13.86
C PHE A 172 9.77 -21.41 13.98
N SER A 173 10.51 -21.41 15.08
CA SER A 173 11.34 -22.56 15.46
C SER A 173 10.55 -23.43 16.45
N LEU A 174 10.43 -24.72 16.14
CA LEU A 174 9.82 -25.70 17.05
C LEU A 174 10.65 -25.91 18.32
N ASP A 175 11.93 -25.53 18.28
CA ASP A 175 12.88 -25.66 19.39
C ASP A 175 12.87 -24.44 20.32
N GLN A 176 12.07 -23.41 20.02
CA GLN A 176 11.95 -22.20 20.84
C GLN A 176 10.53 -22.04 21.42
N PRO A 177 10.39 -21.55 22.66
CA PRO A 177 9.08 -21.30 23.25
C PRO A 177 8.36 -20.19 22.47
N ILE A 178 7.07 -20.40 22.18
CA ILE A 178 6.22 -19.35 21.59
C ILE A 178 5.96 -18.29 22.66
N ARG A 179 6.29 -17.04 22.34
CA ARG A 179 6.03 -15.89 23.20
C ARG A 179 4.77 -15.17 22.76
N LEU A 180 3.81 -15.09 23.68
CA LEU A 180 2.55 -14.41 23.49
C LEU A 180 2.56 -13.09 24.28
N LEU A 181 2.34 -11.98 23.58
CA LEU A 181 2.17 -10.66 24.18
C LEU A 181 0.67 -10.44 24.37
N LEU A 182 0.29 -10.01 25.57
CA LEU A 182 -1.07 -9.56 25.81
C LEU A 182 -1.37 -8.32 24.98
N SER A 183 -2.58 -8.27 24.39
CA SER A 183 -3.08 -7.07 23.72
C SER A 183 -3.21 -5.89 24.70
N GLU A 184 -3.55 -6.17 25.95
CA GLU A 184 -3.59 -5.23 27.06
C GLU A 184 -2.72 -5.75 28.22
N ALA A 185 -1.77 -4.95 28.68
CA ALA A 185 -0.84 -5.38 29.72
C ALA A 185 -1.55 -5.54 31.08
N ASP A 186 -1.65 -6.77 31.58
CA ASP A 186 -2.21 -7.07 32.90
C ASP A 186 -1.51 -8.29 33.52
N PHE A 187 -0.98 -8.12 34.74
CA PHE A 187 -0.30 -9.19 35.49
C PHE A 187 -1.24 -10.33 35.88
N ILE A 188 -2.50 -10.03 36.20
CA ILE A 188 -3.47 -11.06 36.59
C ILE A 188 -3.79 -11.93 35.38
N THR A 189 -4.05 -11.32 34.24
CA THR A 189 -4.31 -12.02 32.98
C THR A 189 -3.08 -12.81 32.53
N ALA A 190 -1.87 -12.24 32.61
CA ALA A 190 -0.63 -12.96 32.30
C ALA A 190 -0.47 -14.22 33.17
N SER A 191 -0.67 -14.12 34.49
CA SER A 191 -0.57 -15.25 35.41
C SER A 191 -1.66 -16.30 35.24
N ARG A 192 -2.80 -15.94 34.64
CA ARG A 192 -3.89 -16.90 34.35
C ARG A 192 -3.66 -17.67 33.05
N ILE A 193 -2.82 -17.15 32.15
CA ILE A 193 -2.50 -17.76 30.85
C ILE A 193 -1.23 -18.62 30.91
N ALA A 194 -0.23 -18.22 31.71
CA ALA A 194 1.03 -18.93 31.90
C ALA A 194 0.86 -20.26 32.68
#